data_AF-A0A829GTG6-F1
#
_entry.id   AF-A0A829GTG6-F1
#
_cell.length_a   1.000
_cell.length_b   1.000
_cell.length_c   1.000
_cell.angle_alpha   90.00
_cell.angle_beta   90.00
_cell.angle_gamma   90.00
#
_symmetry.space_group_name_H-M   'P 1'
#
loop_
_entity.id
_entity.type
_entity.pdbx_description
1 polymer ?
#
loop_
_entity_poly.entity_id
_entity_poly.type
_entity_poly.pdbx_seq_one_letter_code
_entity_poly.pdbx_strand_id
1 'polypeptide(L)'
;MALFIDTVKAREIFDSRGNPTVEADVILSDGTLGRAEVPSGASTGEKEAVELRDGGDRLGGKGVLKAVNHVNTAINQALHGVSPFNQAHVDQILIDLDGTPNKAKLGANAILGVSM
;
A
#
# COMPACT_ATOMS: atom_id res chain seq x y z
N MET A 1 -5.56 -24.54 12.28
CA MET A 1 -6.22 -23.51 11.45
C MET A 1 -5.22 -23.09 10.38
N ALA A 2 -5.66 -22.87 9.14
CA ALA A 2 -4.75 -22.34 8.12
C ALA A 2 -4.43 -20.87 8.45
N LEU A 3 -3.18 -20.45 8.23
CA LEU A 3 -2.75 -19.07 8.44
C LEU A 3 -3.29 -18.19 7.30
N PHE A 4 -3.87 -17.04 7.64
CA PHE A 4 -4.39 -16.08 6.67
C PHE A 4 -4.11 -14.64 7.10
N ILE A 5 -4.19 -13.71 6.16
CA ILE A 5 -4.13 -12.27 6.40
C ILE A 5 -5.41 -11.86 7.12
N ASP A 6 -5.29 -11.46 8.39
CA ASP A 6 -6.42 -11.04 9.21
C ASP A 6 -6.70 -9.55 9.02
N THR A 7 -5.68 -8.71 9.13
CA THR A 7 -5.85 -7.26 9.02
C THR A 7 -4.66 -6.62 8.33
N VAL A 8 -4.93 -5.68 7.42
CA VAL A 8 -3.94 -4.78 6.84
C VAL A 8 -4.23 -3.36 7.33
N LYS A 9 -3.21 -2.65 7.80
CA LYS A 9 -3.30 -1.25 8.23
C LYS A 9 -2.17 -0.44 7.64
N ALA A 10 -2.39 0.85 7.44
CA ALA A 10 -1.34 1.79 7.07
C ALA A 10 -1.41 3.09 7.86
N ARG A 11 -0.28 3.77 7.91
CA ARG A 11 -0.10 5.11 8.47
C ARG A 11 0.81 5.95 7.58
N GLU A 12 0.63 7.27 7.66
CA GLU A 12 1.57 8.23 7.05
C GLU A 12 2.76 8.40 8.00
N ILE A 13 3.96 8.18 7.48
CA ILE A 13 5.24 8.44 8.15
C ILE A 13 6.08 9.40 7.30
N PHE A 14 7.30 9.73 7.75
CA PHE A 14 8.24 10.56 6.99
C PHE A 14 9.47 9.75 6.58
N ASP A 15 9.87 9.90 5.32
CA ASP A 15 11.11 9.32 4.81
C ASP A 15 12.36 10.06 5.32
N SER A 16 13.55 9.57 4.92
CA SER A 16 14.85 10.16 5.28
C SER A 16 15.06 11.60 4.78
N ARG A 17 14.22 12.10 3.89
CA ARG A 17 14.23 13.46 3.34
C ARG A 17 13.12 14.34 3.94
N GLY A 18 12.36 13.83 4.91
CA GLY A 18 11.22 14.51 5.52
C GLY A 18 10.00 14.63 4.60
N ASN A 19 9.89 13.83 3.54
CA ASN A 19 8.66 13.76 2.74
C ASN A 19 7.71 12.69 3.31
N PRO A 20 6.39 12.89 3.22
CA PRO A 20 5.43 11.88 3.64
C PRO A 20 5.58 10.59 2.82
N THR A 21 5.45 9.44 3.47
CA THR A 21 5.38 8.13 2.80
C THR A 21 4.47 7.17 3.57
N VAL A 22 4.17 6.02 2.97
CA VAL A 22 3.28 4.99 3.51
C VAL A 22 4.09 3.95 4.27
N GLU A 23 3.68 3.66 5.49
CA GLU A 23 4.07 2.45 6.22
C GLU A 23 2.86 1.54 6.34
N ALA A 24 3.01 0.27 5.96
CA ALA A 24 1.96 -0.73 6.01
C ALA A 24 2.32 -1.86 6.97
N ASP A 25 1.31 -2.31 7.72
CA ASP A 25 1.33 -3.43 8.64
C ASP A 25 0.38 -4.52 8.09
N VAL A 26 0.88 -5.74 7.92
CA VAL A 26 0.08 -6.94 7.62
C VAL A 26 0.08 -7.83 8.85
N ILE A 27 -1.10 -8.08 9.41
CA ILE A 27 -1.31 -8.88 10.61
C ILE A 27 -1.99 -10.18 10.21
N LEU A 28 -1.39 -11.31 10.57
CA LEU A 28 -1.92 -12.63 10.28
C LEU A 28 -2.84 -13.11 11.40
N SER A 29 -3.62 -14.15 11.12
CA SER A 29 -4.58 -14.75 12.05
C SER A 29 -3.98 -15.30 13.36
N ASP A 30 -2.66 -15.47 13.42
CA ASP A 30 -1.92 -15.87 14.64
C ASP A 30 -1.27 -14.70 15.38
N GLY A 31 -1.46 -13.47 14.91
CA GLY A 31 -0.87 -12.26 15.46
C GLY A 31 0.51 -11.90 14.90
N THR A 32 1.07 -12.69 13.97
CA THR A 32 2.32 -12.33 13.28
C THR A 32 2.15 -11.01 12.53
N LEU A 33 3.13 -10.11 12.67
CA LEU A 33 3.15 -8.79 12.05
C LEU A 33 4.31 -8.68 11.04
N GLY A 34 3.97 -8.43 9.77
CA GLY A 34 4.89 -7.90 8.78
C GLY A 34 4.72 -6.38 8.67
N ARG A 35 5.81 -5.65 8.51
CA ARG A 35 5.79 -4.19 8.37
C ARG A 35 6.76 -3.74 7.29
N ALA A 36 6.31 -2.85 6.43
CA ALA A 36 7.13 -2.25 5.39
C ALA A 36 6.93 -0.73 5.33
N GLU A 37 8.04 -0.01 5.21
CA GLU A 37 8.09 1.42 4.93
C GLU A 37 8.43 1.61 3.45
N VAL A 38 7.55 2.27 2.71
CA VAL A 38 7.73 2.40 1.26
C VAL A 38 8.67 3.56 0.96
N PRO A 39 9.76 3.34 0.20
CA PRO A 39 10.65 4.43 -0.19
C PRO A 39 9.89 5.39 -1.11
N SER A 40 10.03 6.70 -0.87
CA SER A 40 9.39 7.70 -1.72
C SER A 40 10.06 7.79 -3.09
N GLY A 41 9.27 7.56 -4.14
CA GLY A 41 9.63 7.74 -5.52
C GLY A 41 9.56 9.21 -5.98
N ALA A 42 10.20 9.48 -7.11
CA ALA A 42 10.06 10.73 -7.88
C ALA A 42 9.46 10.44 -9.26
N SER A 43 8.75 9.32 -9.41
CA SER A 43 8.27 8.86 -10.71
C SER A 43 7.26 9.85 -11.30
N THR A 44 7.66 10.50 -12.39
CA THR A 44 6.83 11.39 -13.22
C THR A 44 6.61 10.82 -14.62
N GLY A 45 7.08 9.58 -14.87
CA GLY A 45 7.01 8.93 -16.17
C GLY A 45 5.63 8.32 -16.43
N GLU A 46 5.06 8.60 -17.61
CA GLU A 46 3.74 8.08 -18.03
C GLU A 46 3.66 6.54 -18.09
N LYS A 47 4.80 5.85 -18.12
CA LYS A 47 4.91 4.38 -18.24
C LYS A 47 5.33 3.69 -16.94
N GLU A 48 5.58 4.45 -15.88
CA GLU A 48 6.01 3.91 -14.59
C GLU A 48 4.83 3.73 -13.64
N ALA A 49 5.01 2.90 -12.61
CA ALA A 49 4.03 2.80 -11.54
C ALA A 49 3.98 4.12 -10.76
N VAL A 50 2.77 4.67 -10.55
CA VAL A 50 2.60 6.02 -10.03
C VAL A 50 2.24 5.98 -8.54
N GLU A 51 3.01 6.68 -7.72
CA GLU A 51 2.65 6.90 -6.32
C GLU A 51 1.45 7.82 -6.20
N LEU A 52 0.53 7.50 -5.29
CA LEU A 52 -0.61 8.36 -5.01
C LEU A 52 -0.24 9.39 -3.95
N ARG A 53 -0.28 10.67 -4.38
CA ARG A 53 -0.09 11.85 -3.53
C ARG A 53 -1.42 12.58 -3.35
N ASP A 54 -1.58 13.24 -2.21
CA ASP A 54 -2.82 13.93 -1.84
C ASP A 54 -3.08 15.15 -2.73
N GLY A 55 -2.02 15.86 -3.14
CA GLY A 55 -2.11 17.20 -3.72
C GLY A 55 -2.54 18.26 -2.69
N GLY A 56 -2.80 19.47 -3.16
CA GLY A 56 -3.21 20.60 -2.31
C GLY A 56 -2.08 21.15 -1.42
N ASP A 57 -2.46 21.87 -0.36
CA ASP A 57 -1.51 22.67 0.43
C ASP A 57 -0.77 21.87 1.51
N ARG A 58 -1.38 20.77 1.99
CA ARG A 58 -0.84 19.98 3.10
C ARG A 58 0.47 19.32 2.68
N LEU A 59 1.55 19.61 3.43
CA LEU A 59 2.90 19.08 3.19
C LEU A 59 3.37 19.34 1.74
N GLY A 60 3.00 20.50 1.17
CA GLY A 60 3.36 20.89 -0.21
C GLY A 60 2.75 19.95 -1.27
N GLY A 61 1.59 19.38 -0.98
CA GLY A 61 0.88 18.43 -1.84
C GLY A 61 1.44 17.01 -1.84
N LYS A 62 2.49 16.76 -1.04
CA LYS A 62 3.19 15.46 -0.98
C LYS A 62 2.59 14.49 0.02
N GLY A 63 1.51 14.86 0.71
CA GLY A 63 0.77 13.98 1.60
C GLY A 63 0.38 12.66 0.95
N VAL A 64 0.17 11.61 1.74
CA VAL A 64 -0.18 10.26 1.26
C VAL A 64 -1.43 9.68 1.95
N LEU A 65 -2.28 10.52 2.53
CA LEU A 65 -3.47 10.06 3.27
C LEU A 65 -4.47 9.32 2.37
N LYS A 66 -4.57 9.66 1.08
CA LYS A 66 -5.38 8.89 0.13
C LYS A 66 -4.89 7.46 -0.02
N ALA A 67 -3.57 7.27 -0.20
CA ALA A 67 -2.95 5.95 -0.28
C ALA A 67 -3.15 5.16 1.02
N VAL A 68 -2.92 5.80 2.17
CA VAL A 68 -3.17 5.22 3.50
C VAL A 68 -4.63 4.77 3.65
N ASN A 69 -5.58 5.60 3.20
CA ASN A 69 -7.00 5.25 3.24
C ASN A 69 -7.33 4.05 2.34
N HIS A 70 -6.73 3.95 1.16
CA HIS A 70 -6.91 2.78 0.28
C HIS A 70 -6.39 1.48 0.92
N VAL A 71 -5.27 1.55 1.64
CA VAL A 71 -4.77 0.40 2.42
C VAL A 71 -5.77 0.00 3.51
N ASN A 72 -6.18 0.96 4.33
CA ASN A 72 -7.08 0.72 5.47
C ASN A 72 -8.50 0.30 5.09
N THR A 73 -8.90 0.48 3.82
CA THR A 73 -10.26 0.18 3.34
C THR A 73 -10.23 -0.92 2.28
N ALA A 74 -10.10 -0.54 1.01
CA ALA A 74 -10.25 -1.45 -0.13
C ALA A 74 -9.26 -2.63 -0.09
N ILE A 75 -7.98 -2.37 0.21
CA ILE A 75 -6.96 -3.42 0.24
C ILE A 75 -7.17 -4.35 1.45
N ASN A 76 -7.39 -3.79 2.64
CA ASN A 76 -7.69 -4.58 3.83
C ASN A 76 -8.89 -5.52 3.60
N GLN A 77 -9.97 -5.02 3.01
CA GLN A 77 -11.14 -5.84 2.69
C GLN A 77 -10.82 -6.92 1.66
N ALA A 78 -10.04 -6.61 0.62
CA ALA A 78 -9.73 -7.56 -0.45
C ALA A 78 -8.78 -8.69 -0.02
N LEU A 79 -7.87 -8.42 0.92
CA LEU A 79 -6.89 -9.40 1.38
C LEU A 79 -7.31 -10.18 2.63
N HIS A 80 -8.39 -9.79 3.30
CA HIS A 80 -8.88 -10.53 4.47
C HIS A 80 -9.18 -12.00 4.11
N GLY A 81 -8.58 -12.93 4.85
CA GLY A 81 -8.74 -14.37 4.63
C GLY A 81 -7.83 -14.97 3.55
N VAL A 82 -7.01 -14.15 2.87
CA VAL A 82 -6.06 -14.63 1.85
C VAL A 82 -4.84 -15.27 2.52
N SER A 83 -4.32 -16.34 1.92
CA SER A 83 -3.09 -16.99 2.38
C SER A 83 -1.86 -16.08 2.14
N PRO A 84 -1.04 -15.81 3.17
CA PRO A 84 0.17 -14.99 3.01
C PRO A 84 1.31 -15.73 2.29
N PHE A 85 1.19 -17.04 2.09
CA PHE A 85 2.26 -17.87 1.51
C PHE A 85 2.25 -17.93 -0.02
N ASN A 86 1.32 -17.23 -0.68
CA ASN A 86 1.25 -17.14 -2.13
C ASN A 86 1.38 -15.68 -2.58
N GLN A 87 2.61 -15.18 -2.60
CA GLN A 87 2.93 -13.80 -2.94
C GLN A 87 2.34 -13.38 -4.30
N ALA A 88 2.50 -14.22 -5.34
CA ALA A 88 1.99 -13.93 -6.67
C ALA A 88 0.46 -13.75 -6.69
N HIS A 89 -0.26 -14.51 -5.86
CA HIS A 89 -1.72 -14.37 -5.74
C HIS A 89 -2.11 -13.09 -5.00
N VAL A 90 -1.42 -12.75 -3.89
CA VAL A 90 -1.62 -11.48 -3.17
C VAL A 90 -1.39 -10.30 -4.10
N ASP A 91 -0.26 -10.30 -4.82
CA ASP A 91 0.09 -9.25 -5.76
C ASP A 91 -0.94 -9.14 -6.90
N GLN A 92 -1.44 -10.27 -7.41
CA GLN A 92 -2.47 -10.26 -8.44
C GLN A 92 -3.78 -9.65 -7.93
N ILE A 93 -4.22 -9.97 -6.70
CA ILE A 93 -5.41 -9.34 -6.08
C ILE A 93 -5.21 -7.81 -6.01
N LEU A 94 -4.03 -7.35 -5.59
CA LEU A 94 -3.72 -5.93 -5.49
C LEU A 94 -3.74 -5.23 -6.87
N ILE A 95 -3.18 -5.87 -7.90
CA ILE A 95 -3.18 -5.36 -9.28
C ILE A 95 -4.61 -5.30 -9.83
N ASP A 96 -5.40 -6.36 -9.64
CA ASP A 96 -6.77 -6.44 -10.15
C ASP A 96 -7.70 -5.45 -9.43
N LEU A 97 -7.52 -5.25 -8.13
CA LEU A 97 -8.28 -4.29 -7.32
C LEU A 97 -8.04 -2.84 -7.77
N ASP A 98 -6.81 -2.52 -8.16
CA ASP A 98 -6.46 -1.23 -8.75
C ASP A 98 -7.06 -1.09 -10.15
N GLY A 99 -6.87 -2.10 -11.00
CA GLY A 99 -7.45 -2.14 -12.35
C GLY A 99 -6.85 -1.14 -13.34
N THR A 100 -5.79 -0.41 -12.97
CA THR A 100 -5.05 0.48 -13.89
C THR A 100 -3.67 -0.11 -14.20
N PRO A 101 -3.15 0.07 -15.43
CA PRO A 101 -1.87 -0.51 -15.83
C PRO A 101 -0.68 0.03 -15.03
N ASN A 102 -0.82 1.22 -14.45
CA ASN A 102 0.25 1.95 -13.75
C ASN A 102 -0.03 2.15 -12.26
N LYS A 103 -1.00 1.44 -11.67
CA LYS A 103 -1.31 1.48 -10.23
C LYS A 103 -1.77 2.86 -9.74
N ALA A 104 -2.32 3.70 -10.62
CA ALA A 104 -2.65 5.09 -10.32
C ALA A 104 -3.91 5.25 -9.47
N LYS A 105 -4.78 4.23 -9.39
CA LYS A 105 -6.05 4.32 -8.63
C LYS A 105 -5.82 4.18 -7.14
N LEU A 106 -5.13 3.11 -6.71
CA LEU A 106 -4.80 2.85 -5.32
C LEU A 106 -3.49 3.52 -4.90
N GLY A 107 -2.58 3.73 -5.87
CA GLY A 107 -1.22 4.20 -5.66
C GLY A 107 -0.24 3.03 -5.60
N ALA A 108 0.83 3.12 -6.38
CA ALA A 108 1.93 2.16 -6.36
C ALA A 108 2.56 2.01 -4.97
N ASN A 109 2.60 3.11 -4.20
CA ASN A 109 3.04 3.14 -2.81
C ASN A 109 2.12 2.35 -1.87
N ALA A 110 0.80 2.40 -2.05
CA ALA A 110 -0.13 1.57 -1.27
C ALA A 110 0.05 0.08 -1.58
N ILE A 111 0.16 -0.26 -2.87
CA ILE A 111 0.31 -1.65 -3.32
C ILE A 111 1.65 -2.24 -2.87
N LEU A 112 2.75 -1.52 -3.10
CA LEU A 112 4.08 -2.02 -2.74
C LEU A 112 4.24 -2.20 -1.23
N GLY A 113 3.70 -1.28 -0.42
CA GLY A 113 3.79 -1.40 1.04
C GLY A 113 3.11 -2.65 1.59
N VAL A 114 1.99 -3.07 0.98
CA VAL A 114 1.28 -4.29 1.40
C VAL A 114 1.88 -5.56 0.79
N SER A 115 2.54 -5.45 -0.36
CA SER A 115 3.22 -6.56 -1.05
C SER A 115 4.51 -7.01 -0.34
N MET A 116 5.24 -6.08 0.28
CA MET A 116 6.55 -6.30 0.91
C MET A 116 6.54 -7.08 2.23
#